data_AF-A0A9D2IWE3-F1
#
_entry.id   AF-A0A9D2IWE3-F1
#
_cell.length_a   1.000
_cell.length_b   1.000
_cell.length_c   1.000
_cell.angle_alpha   90.00
_cell.angle_beta   90.00
_cell.angle_gamma   90.00
#
_symmetry.space_group_name_H-M   'P 1'
#
loop_
_entity.id
_entity.type
_entity.pdbx_description
1 polymer ?
#
loop_
_entity_poly.entity_id
_entity_poly.type
_entity_poly.pdbx_seq_one_letter_code
_entity_poly.pdbx_strand_id
1 'polypeptide(L)'
;MKTFLKKAKRGFTITELVIVIAVIAVLMAVLLPVLFDSIAEDREETAITQGRTEWGIYSAVADIPEADEEQNYLVEVTVDGTTMYFWVISGTFVELPISEKPESTQVTFYGTDAATTLTVTDTQVNTGDGYRAVYENVKIYALSAGN
;
A
#
# COMPACT_ATOMS: atom_id res chain seq x y z
N MET A 1 -10.85 -33.95 -69.00
CA MET A 1 -11.53 -33.26 -67.87
C MET A 1 -10.46 -32.56 -67.03
N LYS A 2 -10.58 -31.26 -66.72
CA LYS A 2 -9.49 -30.46 -66.11
C LYS A 2 -9.72 -30.22 -64.62
N THR A 3 -8.76 -30.68 -63.81
CA THR A 3 -8.25 -30.08 -62.56
C THR A 3 -9.19 -29.32 -61.62
N PHE A 4 -9.46 -29.91 -60.45
CA PHE A 4 -9.54 -29.25 -59.13
C PHE A 4 -9.23 -30.33 -58.06
N LEU A 5 -8.50 -30.12 -56.95
CA LEU A 5 -7.70 -28.99 -56.48
C LEU A 5 -6.31 -29.50 -56.02
N LYS A 6 -5.30 -28.61 -55.91
CA LYS A 6 -4.09 -28.83 -55.09
C LYS A 6 -4.08 -27.79 -53.96
N LYS A 7 -4.58 -28.16 -52.77
CA LYS A 7 -4.66 -27.24 -51.62
C LYS A 7 -3.26 -26.99 -51.07
N ALA A 8 -2.75 -25.77 -51.22
CA ALA A 8 -1.38 -25.44 -50.84
C ALA A 8 -1.19 -25.49 -49.31
N LYS A 9 -0.42 -26.47 -48.81
CA LYS A 9 0.10 -26.46 -47.44
C LYS A 9 1.28 -25.48 -47.36
N ARG A 10 0.99 -24.18 -47.22
CA ARG A 10 1.99 -23.22 -46.73
C ARG A 10 2.04 -23.35 -45.20
N GLY A 11 2.99 -24.14 -44.71
CA GLY A 11 3.30 -24.21 -43.29
C GLY A 11 4.02 -22.95 -42.83
N PHE A 12 3.95 -22.66 -41.53
CA PHE A 12 4.76 -21.61 -40.91
C PHE A 12 6.23 -22.03 -40.96
N THR A 13 7.09 -21.10 -41.35
CA THR A 13 8.52 -21.33 -41.53
C THR A 13 9.29 -21.03 -40.23
N ILE A 14 10.42 -21.72 -40.01
CA ILE A 14 11.22 -21.57 -38.79
C ILE A 14 11.75 -20.14 -38.67
N THR A 15 12.11 -19.48 -39.77
CA THR A 15 12.59 -18.08 -39.75
C THR A 15 11.52 -17.11 -39.27
N GLU A 16 10.27 -17.27 -39.71
CA GLU A 16 9.14 -16.46 -39.26
C GLU A 16 8.84 -16.68 -37.77
N LEU A 17 8.99 -17.91 -37.27
CA LEU A 17 8.91 -18.18 -35.82
C LEU A 17 10.02 -17.46 -35.04
N VAL A 18 11.26 -17.55 -35.51
CA VAL A 18 12.43 -16.91 -34.88
C VAL A 18 12.30 -15.38 -34.87
N ILE A 19 11.83 -14.77 -35.96
CA ILE A 19 11.59 -13.32 -36.04
C ILE A 19 10.49 -12.90 -35.06
N VAL A 20 9.39 -13.66 -34.96
CA VAL A 20 8.29 -13.34 -34.02
C VAL A 20 8.77 -13.37 -32.56
N ILE A 21 9.49 -14.42 -32.14
CA ILE A 21 10.01 -14.47 -30.76
C ILE A 21 11.07 -13.39 -30.49
N ALA A 22 11.88 -13.02 -31.49
CA ALA A 22 12.86 -11.93 -31.36
C ALA A 22 12.18 -10.56 -31.18
N VAL A 23 11.12 -10.27 -31.95
CA VAL A 23 10.33 -9.04 -31.79
C VAL A 23 9.61 -9.01 -30.43
N ILE A 24 9.01 -10.13 -30.00
CA ILE A 24 8.37 -10.22 -28.68
C ILE A 24 9.39 -9.98 -27.56
N ALA A 25 10.60 -10.54 -27.66
CA ALA A 25 11.65 -10.33 -26.65
C ALA A 25 12.09 -8.86 -26.54
N VAL A 26 12.23 -8.16 -27.67
CA VAL A 26 12.56 -6.71 -27.68
C VAL A 26 11.42 -5.88 -27.07
N LEU A 27 10.16 -6.20 -27.40
CA LEU A 27 9.00 -5.50 -26.82
C LEU A 27 8.89 -5.76 -25.30
N MET A 28 9.03 -7.00 -24.85
CA MET A 28 9.03 -7.38 -23.43
C MET A 28 10.11 -6.64 -22.64
N ALA A 29 11.32 -6.51 -23.19
CA ALA A 29 12.43 -5.83 -22.53
C ALA A 29 12.15 -4.34 -22.24
N VAL A 30 11.32 -3.68 -23.04
CA VAL A 30 10.90 -2.28 -22.84
C VAL A 30 9.64 -2.19 -21.97
N LEU A 31 8.72 -3.15 -22.09
CA LEU A 31 7.42 -3.10 -21.41
C LEU A 31 7.47 -3.55 -19.94
N LEU A 32 8.29 -4.56 -19.62
CA LEU A 32 8.33 -5.17 -18.29
C LEU A 32 8.81 -4.22 -17.16
N PRO A 33 9.83 -3.35 -17.34
CA PRO A 33 10.26 -2.42 -16.29
C PRO A 33 9.13 -1.49 -15.86
N VAL A 34 8.44 -0.87 -16.82
CA VAL A 34 7.32 0.06 -16.57
C VAL A 34 6.17 -0.62 -15.82
N LEU A 35 5.90 -1.89 -16.11
CA LEU A 35 4.89 -2.68 -15.40
C LEU A 35 5.29 -2.97 -13.94
N PHE A 36 6.58 -3.18 -13.64
CA PHE A 36 7.01 -3.43 -12.26
C PHE A 36 7.08 -2.14 -11.44
N ASP A 37 7.47 -1.02 -12.04
CA ASP A 37 7.49 0.29 -11.38
C ASP A 37 6.06 0.74 -11.01
N SER A 38 5.10 0.64 -11.95
CA SER A 38 3.69 0.98 -11.70
C SER A 38 3.01 0.08 -10.66
N ILE A 39 3.31 -1.23 -10.62
CA ILE A 39 2.77 -2.11 -9.57
C ILE A 39 3.22 -1.70 -8.15
N ALA A 40 4.40 -1.08 -8.00
CA ALA A 40 4.84 -0.56 -6.71
C ALA A 40 4.07 0.71 -6.31
N GLU A 41 3.91 1.64 -7.27
CA GLU A 41 3.14 2.90 -7.12
C GLU A 41 1.65 2.63 -6.83
N ASP A 42 1.00 1.75 -7.59
CA ASP A 42 -0.40 1.33 -7.42
C ASP A 42 -0.66 0.77 -6.01
N ARG A 43 0.31 0.03 -5.45
CA ARG A 43 0.22 -0.53 -4.09
C ARG A 43 0.34 0.53 -3.01
N GLU A 44 1.23 1.50 -3.20
CA GLU A 44 1.39 2.63 -2.30
C GLU A 44 0.12 3.50 -2.29
N GLU A 45 -0.42 3.86 -3.46
CA GLU A 45 -1.70 4.60 -3.57
C GLU A 45 -2.86 3.82 -2.94
N THR A 46 -2.92 2.50 -3.18
CA THR A 46 -3.92 1.62 -2.54
C THR A 46 -3.78 1.61 -1.02
N ALA A 47 -2.56 1.51 -0.50
CA ALA A 47 -2.31 1.47 0.94
C ALA A 47 -2.62 2.81 1.62
N ILE A 48 -2.24 3.94 1.00
CA ILE A 48 -2.61 5.29 1.43
C ILE A 48 -4.14 5.41 1.48
N THR A 49 -4.83 5.02 0.41
CA THR A 49 -6.30 5.13 0.31
C THR A 49 -7.01 4.28 1.37
N GLN A 50 -6.58 3.03 1.56
CA GLN A 50 -7.16 2.13 2.56
C GLN A 50 -6.88 2.61 3.99
N GLY A 51 -5.63 2.94 4.32
CA GLY A 51 -5.23 3.43 5.63
C GLY A 51 -5.92 4.75 6.00
N ARG A 52 -5.99 5.71 5.08
CA ARG A 52 -6.71 6.98 5.24
C ARG A 52 -8.21 6.77 5.49
N THR A 53 -8.83 5.87 4.71
CA THR A 53 -10.27 5.59 4.84
C THR A 53 -10.59 4.92 6.17
N GLU A 54 -9.82 3.89 6.54
CA GLU A 54 -9.99 3.16 7.79
C GLU A 54 -9.76 4.07 9.01
N TRP A 55 -8.72 4.93 8.97
CA TRP A 55 -8.48 5.96 9.99
C TRP A 55 -9.65 6.93 10.12
N GLY A 56 -10.20 7.42 9.00
CA GLY A 56 -11.35 8.34 9.01
C GLY A 56 -12.63 7.72 9.60
N ILE A 57 -12.80 6.40 9.49
CA ILE A 57 -13.92 5.68 10.10
C ILE A 57 -13.64 5.39 11.58
N TYR A 58 -12.42 4.98 11.92
CA TYR A 58 -12.01 4.71 13.29
C TYR A 58 -12.10 5.96 14.16
N SER A 59 -11.58 7.09 13.68
CA SER A 59 -11.65 8.39 14.38
C SER A 59 -13.05 8.98 14.51
N ALA A 60 -14.02 8.52 13.71
CA ALA A 60 -15.41 8.94 13.82
C ALA A 60 -16.27 8.05 14.74
N VAL A 61 -15.78 6.86 15.13
CA VAL A 61 -16.56 5.83 15.85
C VAL A 61 -15.95 5.46 17.20
N ALA A 62 -14.62 5.48 17.32
CA ALA A 62 -13.97 5.30 18.61
C ALA A 62 -14.16 6.53 19.49
N ASP A 63 -14.24 6.30 20.81
CA ASP A 63 -14.20 7.34 21.85
C ASP A 63 -12.76 7.86 21.97
N ILE A 64 -12.25 8.45 20.89
CA ILE A 64 -10.94 9.06 20.83
C ILE A 64 -11.01 10.37 21.62
N PRO A 65 -10.01 10.66 22.49
CA PRO A 65 -9.92 11.93 23.18
C PRO A 65 -10.15 13.14 22.25
N GLU A 66 -10.76 14.20 22.78
CA GLU A 66 -11.09 15.41 21.99
C GLU A 66 -9.84 16.01 21.32
N ALA A 67 -10.03 16.90 20.33
CA ALA A 67 -8.96 17.41 19.47
C ALA A 67 -7.80 18.16 20.19
N ASP A 68 -7.96 18.45 21.49
CA ASP A 68 -6.94 19.04 22.35
C ASP A 68 -6.03 17.99 23.05
N GLU A 69 -6.33 16.70 22.91
CA GLU A 69 -5.47 15.59 23.35
C GLU A 69 -4.69 14.95 22.18
N GLU A 70 -3.55 14.33 22.51
CA GLU A 70 -2.57 13.83 21.54
C GLU A 70 -3.04 12.56 20.79
N GLN A 71 -3.90 12.74 19.77
CA GLN A 71 -4.39 11.68 18.88
C GLN A 71 -3.27 11.12 17.97
N ASN A 72 -2.43 10.26 18.54
CA ASN A 72 -1.22 9.75 17.91
C ASN A 72 -1.28 8.22 17.74
N TYR A 73 -1.23 7.74 16.50
CA TYR A 73 -1.41 6.33 16.13
C TYR A 73 -0.44 5.88 15.04
N LEU A 74 -0.25 4.56 14.90
CA LEU A 74 0.37 3.93 13.74
C LEU A 74 -0.68 3.11 12.99
N VAL A 75 -0.79 3.30 11.68
CA VAL A 75 -1.65 2.50 10.80
C VAL A 75 -0.78 1.55 9.99
N GLU A 76 -1.00 0.25 10.11
CA GLU A 76 -0.39 -0.82 9.31
C GLU A 76 -1.37 -1.21 8.20
N VAL A 77 -0.91 -1.26 6.95
CA VAL A 77 -1.71 -1.66 5.79
C VAL A 77 -0.94 -2.70 4.97
N THR A 78 -1.56 -3.84 4.64
CA THR A 78 -0.93 -4.86 3.79
C THR A 78 -1.64 -4.99 2.45
N VAL A 79 -0.95 -4.65 1.36
CA VAL A 79 -1.46 -4.76 -0.03
C VAL A 79 -0.59 -5.76 -0.79
N ASP A 80 -1.18 -6.77 -1.41
CA ASP A 80 -0.48 -7.84 -2.16
C ASP A 80 0.69 -8.54 -1.42
N GLY A 81 0.64 -8.56 -0.09
CA GLY A 81 1.72 -9.09 0.75
C GLY A 81 2.88 -8.12 1.01
N THR A 82 2.80 -6.87 0.52
CA THR A 82 3.65 -5.75 0.94
C THR A 82 2.96 -5.00 2.08
N THR A 83 3.58 -4.97 3.25
CA THR A 83 3.10 -4.19 4.41
C THR A 83 3.77 -2.82 4.44
N MET A 84 2.97 -1.78 4.67
CA MET A 84 3.40 -0.40 4.83
C MET A 84 2.81 0.18 6.13
N TYR A 85 3.52 1.13 6.73
CA TYR A 85 3.13 1.78 7.97
C TYR A 85 3.02 3.29 7.77
N PHE A 86 1.97 3.90 8.31
CA PHE A 86 1.67 5.33 8.20
C PHE A 86 1.49 5.91 9.61
N TRP A 87 2.07 7.08 9.85
CA TRP A 87 1.82 7.82 11.08
C TRP A 87 0.48 8.55 11.02
N VAL A 88 -0.21 8.58 12.15
CA VAL A 88 -1.24 9.56 12.46
C VAL A 88 -0.69 10.43 13.57
N ILE A 89 -0.44 11.71 13.30
CA ILE A 89 0.06 12.67 14.28
C ILE A 89 -0.99 13.76 14.46
N SER A 90 -1.40 14.01 15.71
CA SER A 90 -2.46 14.97 16.04
C SER A 90 -3.71 14.79 15.16
N GLY A 91 -4.17 13.55 15.02
CA GLY A 91 -5.32 13.14 14.20
C GLY A 91 -5.12 13.17 12.68
N THR A 92 -3.95 13.64 12.20
CA THR A 92 -3.65 13.78 10.76
C THR A 92 -2.91 12.56 10.23
N PHE A 93 -3.53 11.85 9.28
CA PHE A 93 -2.89 10.75 8.54
C PHE A 93 -1.80 11.27 7.58
N VAL A 94 -0.58 10.79 7.74
CA VAL A 94 0.60 11.18 6.97
C VAL A 94 0.82 10.19 5.82
N GLU A 95 0.72 10.66 4.57
CA GLU A 95 0.85 9.85 3.33
C GLU A 95 2.30 9.54 2.95
N LEU A 96 3.17 9.32 3.94
CA LEU A 96 4.57 8.93 3.73
C LEU A 96 4.75 7.53 4.32
N PRO A 97 4.68 6.46 3.50
CA PRO A 97 4.77 5.09 4.00
C PRO A 97 6.17 4.78 4.53
N ILE A 98 6.22 3.90 5.52
CA ILE A 98 7.43 3.29 6.04
C ILE A 98 7.36 1.79 5.75
N SER A 99 8.43 1.18 5.22
CA SER A 99 8.46 -0.23 4.81
C SER A 99 8.65 -1.23 5.96
N GLU A 100 9.13 -0.77 7.11
CA GLU A 100 9.38 -1.57 8.32
C GLU A 100 8.57 -1.01 9.49
N LYS A 101 8.10 -1.86 10.42
CA LYS A 101 7.32 -1.39 11.58
C LYS A 101 8.22 -0.51 12.45
N PRO A 102 7.96 0.80 12.58
CA PRO A 102 8.74 1.63 13.49
C PRO A 102 8.47 1.23 14.95
N GLU A 103 9.49 1.25 15.79
CA GLU A 103 9.32 1.10 17.24
C GLU A 103 8.89 2.42 17.91
N SER A 104 9.32 3.56 17.35
CA SER A 104 9.04 4.89 17.88
C SER A 104 9.21 5.99 16.82
N THR A 105 8.77 7.20 17.16
CA THR A 105 9.05 8.44 16.43
C THR A 105 9.26 9.60 17.41
N GLN A 106 9.92 10.68 16.97
CA GLN A 106 10.03 11.93 17.72
C GLN A 106 9.12 12.98 17.10
N VAL A 107 8.29 13.63 17.91
CA VAL A 107 7.34 14.66 17.48
C VAL A 107 7.53 15.91 18.32
N THR A 108 7.58 17.07 17.69
CA THR A 108 7.50 18.38 18.36
C THR A 108 6.10 18.93 18.15
N PHE A 109 5.34 19.08 19.24
CA PHE A 109 3.98 19.60 19.17
C PHE A 109 3.97 21.13 19.16
N TYR A 110 2.89 21.73 18.62
CA TYR A 110 2.74 23.17 18.57
C TYR A 110 2.76 23.77 19.98
N GLY A 111 3.70 24.70 20.22
CA GLY A 111 3.91 25.32 21.53
C GLY A 111 4.92 24.61 22.44
N THR A 112 5.59 23.56 21.96
CA THR A 112 6.69 22.89 22.66
C THR A 112 8.03 23.14 21.96
N ASP A 113 9.09 23.42 22.72
CA ASP A 113 10.47 23.52 22.21
C ASP A 113 11.24 22.17 22.30
N ALA A 114 10.66 21.19 22.99
CA ALA A 114 11.22 19.85 23.15
C ALA A 114 10.46 18.84 22.29
N ALA A 115 11.17 17.86 21.73
CA ALA A 115 10.55 16.72 21.06
C ALA A 115 10.14 15.66 22.08
N THR A 116 8.92 15.13 21.94
CA THR A 116 8.41 13.98 22.68
C THR A 116 8.69 12.71 21.88
N THR A 117 9.18 11.67 22.55
CA THR A 117 9.28 10.33 21.96
C THR A 117 7.94 9.61 22.10
N LEU A 118 7.38 9.18 20.97
CA LEU A 118 6.18 8.35 20.91
C LEU A 118 6.58 6.92 20.55
N THR A 119 6.26 5.96 21.42
CA THR A 119 6.54 4.53 21.23
C THR A 119 5.30 3.82 20.71
N VAL A 120 5.49 2.96 19.70
CA VAL A 120 4.42 2.12 19.14
C VAL A 120 4.07 1.00 20.10
N THR A 121 2.80 0.89 20.48
CA THR A 121 2.32 -0.24 21.27
C THR A 121 1.93 -1.42 20.36
N ASP A 122 1.99 -2.64 20.87
CA ASP A 122 1.41 -3.82 20.18
C ASP A 122 -0.11 -3.93 20.39
N THR A 123 -0.74 -2.96 21.04
CA THR A 123 -2.19 -2.90 21.27
C THR A 123 -2.89 -2.41 20.01
N GLN A 124 -3.49 -3.33 19.25
CA GLN A 124 -4.35 -3.00 18.12
C GLN A 124 -5.71 -2.47 18.61
N VAL A 125 -6.03 -1.21 18.27
CA VAL A 125 -7.20 -0.49 18.79
C VAL A 125 -8.45 -0.59 17.89
N ASN A 126 -8.29 -0.89 16.59
CA ASN A 126 -9.43 -1.03 15.66
C ASN A 126 -10.13 -2.41 15.77
N THR A 127 -10.40 -2.86 17.01
CA THR A 127 -10.86 -4.24 17.34
C THR A 127 -12.07 -4.31 18.29
N GLY A 128 -12.66 -3.16 18.68
CA GLY A 128 -13.71 -3.08 19.70
C GLY A 128 -15.17 -3.21 19.21
N ASP A 129 -16.07 -3.51 20.15
CA ASP A 129 -17.53 -3.56 19.91
C ASP A 129 -18.06 -2.21 19.42
N GLY A 130 -18.74 -2.22 18.27
CA GLY A 130 -19.28 -1.03 17.61
C GLY A 130 -18.42 -0.49 16.47
N TYR A 131 -17.10 -0.74 16.51
CA TYR A 131 -16.25 -0.53 15.34
C TYR A 131 -16.45 -1.65 14.32
N ARG A 132 -16.39 -1.29 13.03
CA ARG A 132 -16.44 -2.25 11.93
C ARG A 132 -15.41 -1.83 10.88
N ALA A 133 -14.34 -2.61 10.79
CA ALA A 133 -13.32 -2.44 9.75
C ALA A 133 -13.95 -2.49 8.36
N VAL A 134 -13.54 -1.59 7.47
CA VAL A 134 -13.83 -1.71 6.04
C VAL A 134 -12.77 -2.59 5.37
N TYR A 135 -11.54 -2.58 5.91
CA TYR A 135 -10.40 -3.29 5.37
C TYR A 135 -9.77 -4.21 6.42
N GLU A 136 -10.00 -5.53 6.32
CA GLU A 136 -9.41 -6.54 7.22
C GLU A 136 -7.86 -6.55 7.20
N ASN A 137 -7.26 -6.01 6.14
CA ASN A 137 -5.83 -5.85 5.95
C ASN A 137 -5.26 -4.53 6.50
N VAL A 138 -6.06 -3.76 7.25
CA VAL A 138 -5.64 -2.54 7.97
C VAL A 138 -5.73 -2.74 9.49
N LYS A 139 -4.66 -2.37 10.20
CA LYS A 139 -4.60 -2.37 11.66
C LYS A 139 -4.18 -1.00 12.16
N ILE A 140 -4.72 -0.59 13.31
CA ILE A 140 -4.38 0.68 13.95
C ILE A 140 -3.84 0.36 15.34
N TYR A 141 -2.69 0.92 15.69
CA TYR A 141 -2.02 0.75 16.98
C TYR A 141 -1.93 2.09 17.71
N ALA A 142 -2.14 2.09 19.02
CA ALA A 142 -1.94 3.28 19.84
C ALA A 142 -0.45 3.61 20.01
N LEU A 143 -0.11 4.89 20.09
CA LEU A 143 1.20 5.36 20.56
C LEU A 143 1.13 5.73 22.04
N SER A 144 2.23 5.48 22.75
CA SER A 144 2.45 5.96 24.12
C SER A 144 3.55 7.01 24.10
N ALA A 145 3.38 8.14 24.78
CA ALA A 145 4.52 8.95 25.17
C ALA A 145 5.50 8.09 26.00
N GLY A 146 6.80 8.20 25.73
CA GLY A 146 7.84 7.68 26.62
C GLY A 146 7.94 8.58 27.85
N ASN A 147 7.96 7.96 29.04
CA ASN A 147 8.28 8.64 30.30
C ASN A 147 9.78 8.98 30.39
#